data_AF-A0A401KCH5-F1
#
_entry.id   AF-A0A401KCH5-F1
#
_cell.length_a   1.000
_cell.length_b   1.000
_cell.length_c   1.000
_cell.angle_alpha   90.00
_cell.angle_beta   90.00
_cell.angle_gamma   90.00
#
_symmetry.space_group_name_H-M   'P 1'
#
loop_
_entity.id
_entity.type
_entity.pdbx_description
1 polymer ?
#
loop_
_entity_poly.entity_id
_entity_poly.type
_entity_poly.pdbx_seq_one_letter_code
_entity_poly.pdbx_strand_id
1 'polypeptide(L)'
;MLLCAVSVPAPATAAERPGATFESVFQAGDEPAALFYRAEFTGSDGAHALQVWRDKQVRLRRKTDDALDTYVVRDSADPLEYQMTVVDYRKRITTQIDRNNLIRLGHFSDWFDLAHGLRHPIGAYRLAPTSAPAGAPTPASTCRWYALSQGKNTHRICWSTREHLPMVIWSDANASAVWRVTQVEHRSIRDEVFVPHDTGFVRNDANADIERD
;
A
#
# COMPACT_ATOMS: atom_id res chain seq x y z
N MET A 1 72.17 -13.03 9.04
CA MET A 1 71.36 -12.38 7.99
C MET A 1 69.91 -12.71 8.30
N LEU A 2 69.19 -11.82 9.00
CA LEU A 2 67.80 -12.04 9.41
C LEU A 2 66.88 -11.54 8.29
N LEU A 3 66.07 -12.41 7.69
CA LEU A 3 65.01 -12.01 6.76
C LEU A 3 63.75 -11.65 7.54
N CYS A 4 63.36 -10.37 7.51
CA CYS A 4 62.03 -9.92 7.93
C CYS A 4 61.00 -10.23 6.83
N ALA A 5 60.07 -11.14 7.11
CA ALA A 5 58.90 -11.35 6.28
C ALA A 5 57.84 -10.29 6.62
N VAL A 6 57.62 -9.35 5.70
CA VAL A 6 56.52 -8.38 5.81
C VAL A 6 55.24 -9.07 5.34
N SER A 7 54.34 -9.33 6.27
CA SER A 7 53.00 -9.86 5.96
C SER A 7 52.10 -8.69 5.58
N VAL A 8 51.72 -8.61 4.30
CA VAL A 8 50.75 -7.62 3.82
C VAL A 8 49.34 -8.13 4.18
N PRO A 9 48.54 -7.38 4.95
CA PRO A 9 47.17 -7.78 5.23
C PRO A 9 46.33 -7.70 3.94
N ALA A 10 45.62 -8.78 3.63
CA ALA A 10 44.67 -8.79 2.53
C ALA A 10 43.55 -7.76 2.78
N PRO A 11 43.06 -7.04 1.75
CA PRO A 11 41.95 -6.13 1.92
C PRO A 11 40.72 -6.93 2.35
N ALA A 12 40.19 -6.61 3.51
CA ALA A 12 38.88 -7.08 3.92
C ALA A 12 37.87 -6.56 2.89
N THR A 13 37.31 -7.47 2.09
CA THR A 13 36.11 -7.18 1.31
C THR A 13 35.04 -6.73 2.30
N ALA A 14 34.72 -5.43 2.27
CA ALA A 14 33.59 -4.90 3.01
C ALA A 14 32.36 -5.70 2.56
N ALA A 15 31.82 -6.53 3.44
CA ALA A 15 30.54 -7.16 3.22
C ALA A 15 29.55 -6.03 2.93
N GLU A 16 28.98 -5.99 1.72
CA GLU A 16 27.86 -5.10 1.42
C GLU A 16 26.81 -5.37 2.49
N ARG A 17 26.51 -4.35 3.30
CA ARG A 17 25.38 -4.44 4.22
C ARG A 17 24.17 -4.86 3.38
N PRO A 18 23.39 -5.86 3.81
CA PRO A 18 22.17 -6.20 3.11
C PRO A 18 21.38 -4.92 2.88
N GLY A 19 21.03 -4.64 1.62
CA GLY A 19 20.21 -3.47 1.30
C GLY A 19 18.91 -3.52 2.11
N ALA A 20 18.33 -2.35 2.37
CA ALA A 20 17.04 -2.29 3.05
C ALA A 20 16.02 -3.14 2.26
N THR A 21 15.26 -3.99 2.94
CA THR A 21 14.14 -4.70 2.34
C THR A 21 12.87 -3.87 2.46
N PHE A 22 11.88 -4.15 1.61
CA PHE A 22 10.56 -3.52 1.67
C PHE A 22 9.97 -3.63 3.08
N GLU A 23 9.98 -4.83 3.65
CA GLU A 23 9.41 -5.16 4.96
C GLU A 23 10.21 -4.56 6.12
N SER A 24 11.47 -4.18 5.91
CA SER A 24 12.27 -3.49 6.92
C SER A 24 11.97 -1.98 7.00
N VAL A 25 11.40 -1.40 5.94
CA VAL A 25 11.15 0.04 5.81
C VAL A 25 9.66 0.38 5.90
N PHE A 26 8.84 -0.37 5.16
CA PHE A 26 7.41 -0.14 5.02
C PHE A 26 6.64 -1.15 5.87
N GLN A 27 6.61 -0.90 7.17
CA GLN A 27 6.05 -1.82 8.16
C GLN A 27 4.61 -1.47 8.54
N ALA A 28 3.81 -2.52 8.76
CA ALA A 28 2.44 -2.46 9.27
C ALA A 28 2.33 -2.72 10.80
N GLY A 29 3.47 -2.90 11.48
CA GLY A 29 3.50 -3.06 12.93
C GLY A 29 3.26 -1.73 13.65
N ASP A 30 2.62 -1.76 14.83
CA ASP A 30 2.36 -0.58 15.67
C ASP A 30 1.53 0.55 15.01
N GLU A 31 0.71 0.20 14.02
CA GLU A 31 -0.18 1.15 13.36
C GLU A 31 -1.18 1.83 14.32
N PRO A 32 -1.60 3.07 14.01
CA PRO A 32 -2.69 3.72 14.72
C PRO A 32 -3.95 2.83 14.78
N ALA A 33 -4.53 2.71 15.97
CA ALA A 33 -5.73 1.88 16.19
C ALA A 33 -6.92 2.31 15.32
N ALA A 34 -7.02 3.59 14.98
CA ALA A 34 -7.98 4.11 14.02
C ALA A 34 -7.28 5.15 13.15
N LEU A 35 -7.47 5.06 11.83
CA LEU A 35 -6.89 5.97 10.86
C LEU A 35 -7.90 6.29 9.77
N PHE A 36 -8.16 7.58 9.57
CA PHE A 36 -8.79 8.09 8.37
C PHE A 36 -7.76 8.89 7.58
N TYR A 37 -7.71 8.70 6.26
CA TYR A 37 -6.90 9.57 5.41
C TYR A 37 -7.57 9.84 4.06
N ARG A 38 -7.20 10.98 3.48
CA ARG A 38 -7.48 11.32 2.08
C ARG A 38 -6.21 11.23 1.27
N ALA A 39 -6.33 10.67 0.07
CA ALA A 39 -5.24 10.64 -0.90
C ALA A 39 -5.74 10.99 -2.30
N GLU A 40 -4.82 11.43 -3.13
CA GLU A 40 -4.97 11.56 -4.58
C GLU A 40 -4.03 10.55 -5.24
N PHE A 41 -4.47 9.87 -6.28
CA PHE A 41 -3.62 8.95 -7.04
C PHE A 41 -3.90 9.01 -8.53
N THR A 42 -2.91 8.64 -9.34
CA THR A 42 -3.06 8.53 -10.80
C THR A 42 -3.26 7.08 -11.20
N GLY A 43 -4.46 6.73 -11.64
CA GLY A 43 -4.81 5.48 -12.28
C GLY A 43 -4.56 5.52 -13.79
N SER A 44 -4.93 4.43 -14.49
CA SER A 44 -4.82 4.34 -15.95
C SER A 44 -5.77 5.30 -16.69
N ASP A 45 -6.87 5.68 -16.05
CA ASP A 45 -7.93 6.53 -16.58
C ASP A 45 -7.87 7.98 -16.07
N GLY A 46 -6.89 8.31 -15.22
CA GLY A 46 -6.63 9.68 -14.79
C GLY A 46 -6.37 9.81 -13.29
N ALA A 47 -6.57 11.02 -12.78
CA ALA A 47 -6.44 11.31 -11.35
C ALA A 47 -7.75 10.98 -10.61
N HIS A 48 -7.62 10.39 -9.42
CA HIS A 48 -8.73 10.00 -8.57
C HIS A 48 -8.52 10.48 -7.14
N ALA A 49 -9.62 10.75 -6.46
CA ALA A 49 -9.66 10.98 -5.03
C ALA A 49 -9.92 9.65 -4.30
N LEU A 50 -9.23 9.43 -3.19
CA LEU A 50 -9.39 8.27 -2.33
C LEU A 50 -9.62 8.71 -0.90
N GLN A 51 -10.61 8.12 -0.25
CA GLN A 51 -10.82 8.17 1.19
C GLN A 51 -10.64 6.78 1.76
N VAL A 52 -9.91 6.66 2.86
CA VAL A 52 -9.67 5.38 3.50
C VAL A 52 -9.94 5.49 5.00
N TRP A 53 -10.73 4.55 5.51
CA TRP A 53 -10.97 4.33 6.93
C TRP A 53 -10.39 2.97 7.29
N ARG A 54 -9.44 2.96 8.23
CA ARG A 54 -8.81 1.76 8.74
C ARG A 54 -9.07 1.68 10.24
N ASP A 55 -9.75 0.62 10.65
CA ASP A 55 -9.96 0.29 12.05
C ASP A 55 -9.08 -0.92 12.39
N LYS A 56 -7.96 -0.61 13.03
CA LYS A 56 -6.87 -1.53 13.34
C LYS A 56 -6.46 -2.33 12.10
N GLN A 57 -6.06 -3.58 12.32
CA GLN A 57 -5.82 -4.59 11.29
C GLN A 57 -7.06 -5.47 11.06
N VAL A 58 -8.27 -4.94 11.25
CA VAL A 58 -9.51 -5.73 11.24
C VAL A 58 -10.43 -5.30 10.10
N ARG A 59 -10.71 -4.00 9.99
CA ARG A 59 -11.66 -3.47 9.00
C ARG A 59 -11.06 -2.33 8.22
N LEU A 60 -11.38 -2.31 6.94
CA LEU A 60 -10.99 -1.28 6.00
C LEU A 60 -12.19 -0.87 5.16
N ARG A 61 -12.35 0.42 4.94
CA ARG A 61 -13.17 0.97 3.86
C ARG A 61 -12.31 1.86 2.99
N ARG A 62 -12.42 1.69 1.68
CA ARG A 62 -11.88 2.59 0.66
C ARG A 62 -13.06 3.16 -0.12
N LYS A 63 -13.07 4.46 -0.34
CA LYS A 63 -14.00 5.14 -1.24
C LYS A 63 -13.19 5.86 -2.30
N THR A 64 -13.32 5.41 -3.55
CA THR A 64 -12.67 6.01 -4.72
C THR A 64 -13.67 6.87 -5.46
N ASP A 65 -13.36 8.16 -5.53
CA ASP A 65 -14.25 9.23 -5.98
C ASP A 65 -15.62 9.10 -5.28
N ASP A 66 -16.71 9.31 -6.01
CA ASP A 66 -18.08 8.98 -5.59
C ASP A 66 -18.63 7.76 -6.36
N ALA A 67 -17.74 6.93 -6.90
CA ALA A 67 -18.09 5.85 -7.82
C ALA A 67 -18.01 4.45 -7.19
N LEU A 68 -16.99 4.20 -6.37
CA LEU A 68 -16.70 2.87 -5.84
C LEU A 68 -16.43 2.94 -4.34
N ASP A 69 -17.09 2.07 -3.58
CA ASP A 69 -16.68 1.73 -2.23
C ASP A 69 -16.16 0.29 -2.18
N THR A 70 -15.10 0.05 -1.42
CA THR A 70 -14.56 -1.27 -1.11
C THR A 70 -14.51 -1.43 0.39
N TYR A 71 -15.18 -2.44 0.90
CA TYR A 71 -15.20 -2.84 2.30
C TYR A 71 -14.39 -4.12 2.42
N VAL A 72 -13.50 -4.19 3.39
CA VAL A 72 -12.70 -5.38 3.66
C VAL A 72 -12.75 -5.67 5.15
N VAL A 73 -13.07 -6.91 5.49
CA VAL A 73 -13.10 -7.40 6.88
C VAL A 73 -12.22 -8.63 6.95
N ARG A 74 -11.20 -8.59 7.80
CA ARG A 74 -10.37 -9.77 8.08
C ARG A 74 -11.13 -10.80 8.87
N ASP A 75 -10.81 -12.07 8.62
CA ASP A 75 -11.28 -13.14 9.48
C ASP A 75 -10.56 -13.05 10.84
N SER A 76 -11.34 -13.12 11.93
CA SER A 76 -10.81 -13.12 13.29
C SER A 76 -10.07 -14.41 13.67
N ALA A 77 -10.40 -15.53 13.03
CA ALA A 77 -9.79 -16.84 13.23
C ALA A 77 -8.53 -17.02 12.36
N ASP A 78 -8.51 -16.44 11.15
CA ASP A 78 -7.33 -16.41 10.28
C ASP A 78 -7.08 -15.00 9.70
N PRO A 79 -6.19 -14.20 10.31
CA PRO A 79 -5.90 -12.84 9.84
C PRO A 79 -5.24 -12.75 8.46
N LEU A 80 -4.85 -13.87 7.83
CA LEU A 80 -4.41 -13.89 6.44
C LEU A 80 -5.58 -13.88 5.47
N GLU A 81 -6.76 -14.31 5.91
CA GLU A 81 -7.99 -14.34 5.14
C GLU A 81 -8.84 -13.08 5.40
N TYR A 82 -9.56 -12.68 4.35
CA TYR A 82 -10.49 -11.56 4.43
C TYR A 82 -11.61 -11.69 3.41
N GLN A 83 -12.75 -11.10 3.77
CA GLN A 83 -13.86 -10.88 2.86
C GLN A 83 -13.78 -9.47 2.30
N MET A 84 -13.86 -9.34 0.98
CA MET A 84 -14.03 -8.06 0.30
C MET A 84 -15.45 -7.92 -0.23
N THR A 85 -16.01 -6.72 -0.11
CA THR A 85 -17.27 -6.30 -0.74
C THR A 85 -17.01 -5.02 -1.52
N VAL A 86 -17.27 -5.04 -2.81
CA VAL A 86 -17.14 -3.88 -3.71
C VAL A 86 -18.54 -3.39 -4.07
N VAL A 87 -18.82 -2.12 -3.82
CA VAL A 87 -20.07 -1.46 -4.19
C VAL A 87 -19.78 -0.49 -5.33
N ASP A 88 -20.32 -0.79 -6.52
CA ASP A 88 -20.27 0.10 -7.67
C ASP A 88 -21.55 0.92 -7.75
N TYR A 89 -21.46 2.19 -7.39
CA TYR A 89 -22.60 3.11 -7.36
C TYR A 89 -23.10 3.48 -8.75
N ARG A 90 -22.23 3.44 -9.77
CA ARG A 90 -22.63 3.76 -11.15
C ARG A 90 -23.42 2.60 -11.77
N LYS A 91 -22.98 1.37 -11.51
CA LYS A 91 -23.66 0.17 -12.01
C LYS A 91 -24.79 -0.32 -11.10
N ARG A 92 -24.84 0.17 -9.86
CA ARG A 92 -25.73 -0.31 -8.80
C ARG A 92 -25.56 -1.81 -8.54
N ILE A 93 -24.31 -2.24 -8.43
CA ILE A 93 -23.94 -3.63 -8.18
C ILE A 93 -23.11 -3.71 -6.89
N THR A 94 -23.40 -4.70 -6.06
CA THR A 94 -22.55 -5.14 -4.96
C THR A 94 -21.96 -6.48 -5.29
N THR A 95 -20.64 -6.58 -5.26
CA THR A 95 -19.91 -7.84 -5.49
C THR A 95 -19.20 -8.25 -4.22
N GLN A 96 -19.46 -9.48 -3.78
CA GLN A 96 -18.72 -10.13 -2.70
C GLN A 96 -17.65 -11.06 -3.29
N ILE A 97 -16.42 -10.98 -2.78
CA ILE A 97 -15.32 -11.84 -3.20
C ILE A 97 -14.31 -12.06 -2.08
N ASP A 98 -13.88 -13.30 -1.87
CA ASP A 98 -12.84 -13.65 -0.91
C ASP A 98 -11.42 -13.47 -1.48
N ARG A 99 -10.42 -13.56 -0.60
CA ARG A 99 -9.01 -13.43 -0.97
C ARG A 99 -8.57 -14.46 -2.01
N ASN A 100 -8.99 -15.72 -1.89
CA ASN A 100 -8.55 -16.81 -2.78
C ASN A 100 -9.07 -16.62 -4.20
N ASN A 101 -10.31 -16.18 -4.34
CA ASN A 101 -10.92 -15.89 -5.63
C ASN A 101 -10.38 -14.58 -6.24
N LEU A 102 -10.02 -13.57 -5.43
CA LEU A 102 -9.27 -12.40 -5.93
C LEU A 102 -7.93 -12.81 -6.55
N ILE A 103 -7.20 -13.76 -5.93
CA ILE A 103 -5.95 -14.29 -6.48
C ILE A 103 -6.19 -14.96 -7.83
N ARG A 104 -7.26 -15.76 -7.96
CA ARG A 104 -7.61 -16.43 -9.22
C ARG A 104 -7.94 -15.47 -10.36
N LEU A 105 -8.48 -14.28 -10.04
CA LEU A 105 -8.76 -13.22 -11.02
C LEU A 105 -7.52 -12.40 -11.42
N GLY A 106 -6.31 -12.75 -10.93
CA GLY A 106 -5.05 -12.09 -11.31
C GLY A 106 -4.86 -10.68 -10.75
N HIS A 107 -5.81 -10.19 -9.95
CA HIS A 107 -5.76 -8.89 -9.29
C HIS A 107 -5.36 -9.06 -7.83
N PHE A 108 -4.06 -9.24 -7.60
CA PHE A 108 -3.52 -9.35 -6.25
C PHE A 108 -3.29 -7.95 -5.65
N SER A 109 -4.18 -7.57 -4.75
CA SER A 109 -3.91 -6.55 -3.74
C SER A 109 -3.93 -7.28 -2.40
N ASP A 110 -2.75 -7.49 -1.79
CA ASP A 110 -2.72 -7.96 -0.41
C ASP A 110 -3.29 -6.91 0.54
N TRP A 111 -3.48 -7.30 1.81
CA TRP A 111 -3.94 -6.35 2.81
C TRP A 111 -3.05 -5.10 2.88
N PHE A 112 -1.73 -5.24 2.69
CA PHE A 112 -0.83 -4.12 2.80
C PHE A 112 -1.10 -3.09 1.69
N ASP A 113 -1.23 -3.52 0.43
CA ASP A 113 -1.63 -2.66 -0.69
C ASP A 113 -3.00 -2.01 -0.43
N LEU A 114 -3.96 -2.80 0.08
CA LEU A 114 -5.31 -2.30 0.39
C LEU A 114 -5.30 -1.24 1.49
N ALA A 115 -4.58 -1.48 2.58
CA ALA A 115 -4.59 -0.63 3.77
C ALA A 115 -3.63 0.56 3.69
N HIS A 116 -2.62 0.51 2.81
CA HIS A 116 -1.55 1.51 2.73
C HIS A 116 -1.42 2.23 1.40
N GLY A 117 -1.99 1.70 0.32
CA GLY A 117 -1.81 2.25 -1.03
C GLY A 117 -0.38 2.12 -1.55
N LEU A 118 0.38 1.14 -1.05
CA LEU A 118 1.72 0.81 -1.51
C LEU A 118 1.80 -0.69 -1.78
N ARG A 119 2.13 -1.06 -3.01
CA ARG A 119 2.26 -2.46 -3.43
C ARG A 119 3.68 -2.98 -3.21
N HIS A 120 3.78 -4.25 -2.80
CA HIS A 120 5.04 -4.98 -2.80
C HIS A 120 5.65 -5.06 -4.22
N PRO A 121 6.96 -4.80 -4.40
CA PRO A 121 7.61 -4.96 -5.69
C PRO A 121 7.62 -6.43 -6.14
N ILE A 122 7.37 -6.68 -7.44
CA ILE A 122 7.35 -8.03 -8.00
C ILE A 122 8.73 -8.37 -8.59
N GLY A 123 9.43 -9.33 -8.01
CA GLY A 123 10.77 -9.74 -8.45
C GLY A 123 11.89 -8.85 -7.88
N ALA A 124 13.04 -8.82 -8.54
CA ALA A 124 14.22 -8.10 -8.03
C ALA A 124 13.98 -6.59 -7.93
N TYR A 125 14.34 -6.01 -6.79
CA TYR A 125 14.27 -4.56 -6.54
C TYR A 125 15.48 -4.10 -5.71
N ARG A 126 15.72 -2.79 -5.70
CA ARG A 126 16.63 -2.13 -4.78
C ARG A 126 15.90 -1.03 -4.04
N LEU A 127 16.09 -0.98 -2.72
CA LEU A 127 15.57 0.07 -1.86
C LEU A 127 16.73 0.78 -1.16
N ALA A 128 16.77 2.10 -1.25
CA ALA A 128 17.81 2.90 -0.64
C ALA A 128 17.25 4.22 -0.09
N PRO A 129 17.75 4.75 1.03
CA PRO A 129 17.44 6.11 1.46
C PRO A 129 17.79 7.13 0.38
N THR A 130 16.97 8.18 0.26
CA THR A 130 17.19 9.29 -0.68
C THR A 130 16.68 10.60 -0.08
N SER A 131 16.82 11.69 -0.82
CA SER A 131 16.22 12.98 -0.52
C SER A 131 14.94 13.18 -1.33
N ALA A 132 14.10 14.11 -0.86
CA ALA A 132 12.93 14.56 -1.60
C ALA A 132 13.34 14.99 -3.03
N PRO A 133 12.68 14.48 -4.09
CA PRO A 133 12.92 14.95 -5.44
C PRO A 133 12.51 16.43 -5.58
N ALA A 134 13.18 17.16 -6.48
CA ALA A 134 12.82 18.54 -6.78
C ALA A 134 11.38 18.60 -7.32
N GLY A 135 10.57 19.54 -6.83
CA GLY A 135 9.17 19.67 -7.21
C GLY A 135 8.21 18.69 -6.52
N ALA A 136 8.70 17.82 -5.63
CA ALA A 136 7.83 16.98 -4.82
C ALA A 136 6.90 17.84 -3.94
N PRO A 137 5.61 17.49 -3.83
CA PRO A 137 4.71 18.20 -2.95
C PRO A 137 5.11 18.02 -1.48
N THR A 138 4.80 19.02 -0.66
CA THR A 138 4.95 18.92 0.80
C THR A 138 4.04 17.81 1.34
N PRO A 139 4.57 16.85 2.11
CA PRO A 139 3.78 15.76 2.67
C PRO A 139 2.89 16.24 3.83
N ALA A 140 1.73 15.60 4.01
CA ALA A 140 0.78 15.92 5.08
C ALA A 140 1.28 15.53 6.49
N SER A 141 2.24 14.61 6.58
CA SER A 141 2.91 14.21 7.82
C SER A 141 4.42 14.06 7.57
N THR A 142 5.21 14.08 8.64
CA THR A 142 6.66 13.89 8.55
C THR A 142 6.97 12.51 7.98
N CYS A 143 7.99 12.44 7.12
CA CYS A 143 8.35 11.22 6.41
C CYS A 143 9.86 11.13 6.17
N ARG A 144 10.32 9.92 5.81
CA ARG A 144 11.65 9.68 5.25
C ARG A 144 11.51 9.23 3.80
N TRP A 145 12.43 9.67 2.95
CA TRP A 145 12.40 9.37 1.52
C TRP A 145 13.26 8.14 1.21
N TYR A 146 12.71 7.25 0.39
CA TYR A 146 13.38 6.06 -0.13
C TYR A 146 13.20 5.96 -1.64
N ALA A 147 14.24 5.58 -2.36
CA ALA A 147 14.17 5.23 -3.77
C ALA A 147 13.96 3.72 -3.89
N LEU A 148 12.83 3.32 -4.49
CA LEU A 148 12.52 1.96 -4.87
C LEU A 148 12.72 1.82 -6.39
N SER A 149 13.79 1.11 -6.77
CA SER A 149 14.13 0.86 -8.18
C SER A 149 13.84 -0.58 -8.57
N GLN A 150 13.16 -0.78 -9.69
CA GLN A 150 12.82 -2.08 -10.26
C GLN A 150 12.92 -2.03 -11.79
N GLY A 151 13.88 -2.77 -12.35
CA GLY A 151 14.23 -2.65 -13.76
C GLY A 151 14.66 -1.22 -14.11
N LYS A 152 13.96 -0.59 -15.07
CA LYS A 152 14.21 0.81 -15.47
C LYS A 152 13.38 1.83 -14.69
N ASN A 153 12.44 1.37 -13.87
CA ASN A 153 11.51 2.23 -13.14
C ASN A 153 12.07 2.55 -11.76
N THR A 154 11.96 3.81 -11.35
CA THR A 154 12.27 4.23 -9.99
C THR A 154 11.13 5.09 -9.46
N HIS A 155 10.62 4.71 -8.30
CA HIS A 155 9.71 5.53 -7.51
C HIS A 155 10.43 6.03 -6.26
N ARG A 156 10.19 7.29 -5.89
CA ARG A 156 10.64 7.86 -4.62
C ARG A 156 9.46 7.93 -3.68
N ILE A 157 9.57 7.26 -2.55
CA ILE A 157 8.49 7.07 -1.58
C ILE A 157 8.83 7.86 -0.32
N CYS A 158 7.99 8.81 0.04
CA CYS A 158 8.01 9.54 1.31
C CYS A 158 7.17 8.76 2.32
N TRP A 159 7.81 7.93 3.14
CA TRP A 159 7.14 7.06 4.10
C TRP A 159 7.08 7.70 5.48
N SER A 160 5.87 7.83 6.04
CA SER A 160 5.68 8.24 7.42
C SER A 160 5.64 7.02 8.33
N THR A 161 6.60 6.91 9.24
CA THR A 161 6.60 5.88 10.28
C THR A 161 5.58 6.14 11.37
N ARG A 162 5.04 7.37 11.47
CA ARG A 162 3.97 7.69 12.42
C ARG A 162 2.62 7.22 11.91
N GLU A 163 2.35 7.50 10.63
CA GLU A 163 1.07 7.17 10.02
C GLU A 163 1.06 5.76 9.41
N HIS A 164 2.24 5.15 9.26
CA HIS A 164 2.46 3.92 8.50
C HIS A 164 1.89 4.02 7.09
N LEU A 165 2.19 5.12 6.40
CA LEU A 165 1.63 5.41 5.08
C LEU A 165 2.67 6.07 4.16
N PRO A 166 2.59 5.82 2.84
CA PRO A 166 3.29 6.64 1.86
C PRO A 166 2.59 8.00 1.80
N MET A 167 3.22 9.05 2.32
CA MET A 167 2.69 10.42 2.21
C MET A 167 2.74 10.93 0.78
N VAL A 168 3.79 10.55 0.03
CA VAL A 168 3.96 10.86 -1.39
C VAL A 168 4.66 9.69 -2.07
N ILE A 169 4.20 9.30 -3.26
CA ILE A 169 4.95 8.47 -4.19
C ILE A 169 5.20 9.30 -5.44
N TRP A 170 6.47 9.52 -5.74
CA TRP A 170 6.93 10.27 -6.89
C TRP A 170 7.47 9.32 -7.96
N SER A 171 7.04 9.49 -9.21
CA SER A 171 7.57 8.78 -10.36
C SER A 171 8.70 9.58 -11.00
N ASP A 172 9.92 9.04 -11.00
CA ASP A 172 11.06 9.68 -11.66
C ASP A 172 10.86 9.71 -13.19
N ALA A 173 10.12 8.75 -13.76
CA ALA A 173 9.83 8.70 -15.19
C ALA A 173 8.94 9.85 -15.66
N ASN A 174 7.96 10.23 -14.85
CA ASN A 174 6.98 11.27 -15.19
C ASN A 174 7.29 12.62 -14.55
N ALA A 175 8.30 12.67 -13.66
CA ALA A 175 8.60 13.82 -12.81
C ALA A 175 7.33 14.37 -12.12
N SER A 176 6.52 13.49 -11.56
CA SER A 176 5.24 13.83 -10.92
C SER A 176 4.89 12.92 -9.75
N ALA A 177 4.03 13.42 -8.86
CA ALA A 177 3.44 12.61 -7.80
C ALA A 177 2.32 11.73 -8.40
N VAL A 178 2.44 10.41 -8.24
CA VAL A 178 1.43 9.41 -8.64
C VAL A 178 0.55 8.98 -7.47
N TRP A 179 0.95 9.34 -6.25
CA TRP A 179 0.18 9.20 -5.03
C TRP A 179 0.53 10.34 -4.07
N ARG A 180 -0.48 10.90 -3.40
CA ARG A 180 -0.31 11.93 -2.38
C ARG A 180 -1.37 11.83 -1.30
N VAL A 181 -0.96 11.65 -0.05
CA VAL A 181 -1.84 11.85 1.11
C VAL A 181 -1.99 13.34 1.38
N THR A 182 -3.24 13.81 1.48
CA THR A 182 -3.57 15.23 1.68
C THR A 182 -4.12 15.50 3.07
N GLN A 183 -4.64 14.48 3.77
CA GLN A 183 -5.19 14.60 5.11
C GLN A 183 -5.04 13.28 5.87
N VAL A 184 -4.77 13.36 7.17
CA VAL A 184 -4.72 12.21 8.10
C VAL A 184 -5.42 12.57 9.42
N GLU A 185 -6.21 11.65 9.96
CA GLU A 185 -6.89 11.79 11.24
C GLU A 185 -6.89 10.47 12.03
N HIS A 186 -6.81 10.57 13.36
CA HIS A 186 -6.77 9.42 14.29
C HIS A 186 -8.02 9.29 15.16
N ARG A 187 -9.13 9.87 14.73
CA ARG A 187 -10.39 9.83 15.49
C ARG A 187 -10.97 8.42 15.46
N SER A 188 -11.66 8.04 16.54
CA SER A 188 -12.42 6.78 16.58
C SER A 188 -13.40 6.72 15.40
N ILE A 189 -13.40 5.60 14.70
CA ILE A 189 -14.28 5.37 13.54
C ILE A 189 -15.52 4.64 14.04
N ARG A 190 -16.69 5.13 13.65
CA ARG A 190 -17.97 4.51 14.03
C ARG A 190 -18.23 3.27 13.16
N ASP A 191 -18.91 2.28 13.72
CA ASP A 191 -19.18 1.02 13.02
C ASP A 191 -19.98 1.21 11.73
N GLU A 192 -20.87 2.20 11.68
CA GLU A 192 -21.65 2.56 10.49
C GLU A 192 -20.79 2.86 9.26
N VAL A 193 -19.53 3.28 9.44
CA VAL A 193 -18.61 3.55 8.34
C VAL A 193 -18.29 2.28 7.55
N PHE A 194 -18.31 1.11 8.19
CA PHE A 194 -17.95 -0.18 7.60
C PHE A 194 -19.16 -0.98 7.10
N VAL A 195 -20.36 -0.39 7.10
CA VAL A 195 -21.57 -1.03 6.58
C VAL A 195 -21.77 -0.60 5.12
N PRO A 196 -21.87 -1.54 4.16
CA PRO A 196 -22.17 -1.22 2.77
C PRO A 196 -23.54 -0.53 2.62
N HIS A 197 -23.56 0.58 1.89
CA HIS A 197 -24.80 1.28 1.52
C HIS A 197 -25.25 0.85 0.12
N ASP A 198 -25.95 -0.29 0.05
CA ASP A 198 -26.28 -0.95 -1.23
C ASP A 198 -27.76 -1.29 -1.43
N THR A 199 -28.65 -0.63 -0.69
CA THR A 199 -30.09 -0.88 -0.79
C THR A 199 -30.60 -0.77 -2.23
N GLY A 200 -31.19 -1.85 -2.74
CA GLY A 200 -31.73 -1.92 -4.10
C GLY A 200 -30.66 -2.06 -5.18
N PHE A 201 -29.48 -2.58 -4.85
CA PHE A 201 -28.42 -2.93 -5.80
C PHE A 201 -28.52 -4.42 -6.15
N VAL A 202 -28.05 -4.77 -7.35
CA VAL A 202 -27.89 -6.17 -7.74
C VAL A 202 -26.75 -6.76 -6.92
N ARG A 203 -26.96 -7.91 -6.30
CA ARG A 203 -25.93 -8.62 -5.53
C ARG A 203 -25.33 -9.72 -6.38
N ASN A 204 -24.00 -9.69 -6.49
CA ASN A 204 -23.20 -10.72 -7.11
C ASN A 204 -22.32 -11.38 -6.03
N ASP A 205 -22.35 -12.70 -5.96
CA ASP A 205 -21.39 -13.49 -5.22
C ASP A 205 -20.38 -14.07 -6.21
N ALA A 206 -19.27 -13.37 -6.40
CA ALA A 206 -18.25 -13.78 -7.34
C ALA A 206 -17.60 -15.12 -6.93
N ASN A 207 -17.65 -15.48 -5.65
CA ASN A 207 -17.11 -16.77 -5.20
C ASN A 207 -17.95 -17.92 -5.75
N ALA A 208 -19.28 -17.82 -5.62
CA ALA A 208 -20.21 -18.82 -6.11
C ALA A 208 -20.17 -18.97 -7.64
N ASP A 209 -19.91 -17.87 -8.36
CA ASP A 209 -19.73 -17.90 -9.82
C ASP A 209 -18.44 -18.62 -10.20
N ILE A 210 -17.31 -18.30 -9.56
CA ILE A 210 -16.00 -18.91 -9.84
C ILE A 210 -15.96 -20.41 -9.49
N GLU A 211 -16.71 -20.85 -8.48
CA GLU A 211 -16.78 -22.27 -8.12
C GLU A 211 -17.58 -23.14 -9.11
N ARG A 212 -18.41 -22.52 -9.95
CA ARG A 212 -19.26 -23.23 -10.93
C ARG A 212 -18.64 -23.33 -12.33
N ASP A 213 -17.60 -22.56 -12.59
CA ASP A 213 -16.80 -22.57 -13.83
C ASP A 213 -15.67 -23.62 -13.76
#